data_AF-A0A317Z3J3-F1
#
_entry.id   AF-A0A317Z3J3-F1
#
_cell.length_a   1.000
_cell.length_b   1.000
_cell.length_c   1.000
_cell.angle_alpha   90.00
_cell.angle_beta   90.00
_cell.angle_gamma   90.00
#
_symmetry.space_group_name_H-M   'P 1'
#
loop_
_entity.id
_entity.type
_entity.pdbx_description
1 polymer ?
#
loop_
_entity_poly.entity_id
_entity_poly.type
_entity_poly.pdbx_seq_one_letter_code
_entity_poly.pdbx_strand_id
1 'polypeptide(L)' 'NRIVPILLTLSLSYLGFQFGLKKRDEMLLFLPENMARSMAINARNAVPKIIDTSAIIDGRILKIMEAGFIDGEIL' A
#
# COMPACT_ATOMS: atom_id res chain seq x y z
N ASN A 1 -5.28 22.57 34.26
CA ASN A 1 -6.14 22.04 33.19
C ASN A 1 -5.33 21.56 31.95
N ARG A 2 -4.25 20.77 32.11
CA ARG A 2 -3.40 20.30 30.97
C ARG A 2 -3.55 18.80 30.65
N ILE A 3 -4.26 18.05 31.49
CA ILE A 3 -4.40 16.59 31.34
C ILE A 3 -5.42 16.24 30.25
N VAL A 4 -6.50 17.02 30.14
CA VAL A 4 -7.55 16.84 29.13
C VAL A 4 -6.99 16.86 27.69
N PRO A 5 -6.21 17.87 27.25
CA PRO A 5 -5.66 17.85 25.90
C PRO A 5 -4.64 16.72 25.66
N ILE A 6 -3.93 16.27 26.69
CA ILE A 6 -2.97 15.16 26.58
C ILE A 6 -3.71 13.84 26.35
N LEU A 7 -4.73 13.54 27.14
CA LEU A 7 -5.54 12.34 26.99
C LEU A 7 -6.30 12.33 25.67
N LEU A 8 -6.80 13.49 25.24
CA LEU A 8 -7.48 13.62 23.96
C LEU A 8 -6.53 13.35 22.78
N THR A 9 -5.32 13.93 22.82
CA THR A 9 -4.30 13.71 21.78
C THR A 9 -3.87 12.24 21.72
N LEU A 10 -3.66 11.59 22.86
CA LEU A 10 -3.33 10.15 22.91
C LEU A 10 -4.45 9.26 22.37
N SER A 11 -5.70 9.59 22.70
CA SER A 11 -6.84 8.82 22.21
C SER A 11 -7.02 8.99 20.70
N LEU A 12 -6.91 10.23 20.20
CA LEU A 12 -7.01 10.54 18.78
C LEU A 12 -5.84 9.97 17.98
N SER A 13 -4.62 9.97 18.51
CA SER A 13 -3.46 9.37 17.83
C SER A 13 -3.61 7.86 17.72
N TYR A 14 -4.07 7.18 18.77
CA TYR A 14 -4.32 5.74 18.75
C TYR A 14 -5.43 5.37 17.76
N LEU A 15 -6.56 6.09 17.79
CA LEU A 15 -7.67 5.86 16.86
C LEU A 15 -7.24 6.18 15.43
N GLY A 16 -6.56 7.30 15.19
CA GLY A 16 -6.05 7.67 13.87
C GLY A 16 -5.10 6.64 13.30
N PHE A 17 -4.20 6.08 14.12
CA PHE A 17 -3.28 5.01 13.71
C PHE A 17 -4.02 3.70 13.38
N GLN A 18 -4.95 3.28 14.24
CA GLN A 18 -5.78 2.09 14.01
C GLN A 18 -6.61 2.19 12.72
N PHE A 19 -7.28 3.32 12.51
CA PHE A 19 -8.04 3.58 11.28
C PHE A 19 -7.13 3.66 10.06
N GLY A 20 -5.97 4.30 10.19
CA GLY A 20 -5.03 4.45 9.08
C GLY A 20 -4.45 3.14 8.57
N LEU A 21 -4.13 2.20 9.47
CA LEU A 21 -3.65 0.89 9.06
C LEU A 21 -4.75 -0.01 8.48
N LYS A 22 -5.98 0.08 9.02
CA LYS A 22 -7.09 -0.81 8.63
C LYS A 22 -7.75 -0.40 7.31
N LYS A 23 -7.75 0.90 6.98
CA LYS A 23 -8.37 1.49 5.78
C LYS A 23 -7.35 2.18 4.87
N ARG A 24 -6.08 1.76 4.92
CA ARG A 24 -4.99 2.28 4.09
C ARG A 24 -5.37 2.44 2.61
N ASP A 25 -6.05 1.46 2.04
CA ASP A 25 -6.43 1.49 0.62
C ASP A 25 -7.53 2.53 0.33
N GLU A 26 -8.45 2.77 1.27
CA GLU A 26 -9.44 3.86 1.18
C GLU A 26 -8.80 5.23 1.44
N MET A 27 -7.79 5.30 2.32
CA MET A 27 -7.03 6.52 2.57
C MET A 27 -6.25 7.00 1.35
N LEU A 28 -5.80 6.09 0.49
CA LEU A 28 -5.20 6.44 -0.81
C LEU A 28 -6.16 7.23 -1.70
N LEU A 29 -7.48 7.07 -1.55
CA LEU A 29 -8.50 7.82 -2.28
C LEU A 29 -8.64 9.27 -1.81
N PHE A 30 -8.25 9.54 -0.56
CA PHE A 30 -8.24 10.88 0.04
C PHE A 30 -6.91 11.60 -0.11
N LEU A 31 -5.88 10.93 -0.66
CA LEU A 31 -4.62 11.59 -0.98
C LEU A 31 -4.84 12.57 -2.16
N PRO A 32 -4.18 13.73 -2.13
CA PRO A 32 -4.27 14.68 -3.23
C PRO A 32 -3.79 14.01 -4.53
N GLU A 33 -4.47 14.32 -5.62
CA GLU A 33 -4.41 13.60 -6.89
C GLU A 33 -2.98 13.50 -7.47
N ASN A 34 -2.13 14.46 -7.12
CA ASN A 34 -0.69 14.48 -7.45
C ASN A 34 0.13 13.39 -6.74
N MET A 35 -0.19 13.07 -5.49
CA MET A 35 0.47 12.02 -4.70
C MET A 35 -0.04 10.64 -5.11
N ALA A 36 -1.35 10.51 -5.37
CA ALA A 36 -1.93 9.31 -5.97
C ALA A 36 -1.34 9.04 -7.38
N ARG A 37 -1.20 10.10 -8.21
CA ARG A 37 -0.50 10.01 -9.50
C ARG A 37 0.95 9.63 -9.37
N SER A 38 1.69 10.16 -8.40
CA SER A 38 3.10 9.79 -8.19
C SER A 38 3.25 8.27 -7.93
N MET A 39 2.40 7.69 -7.08
CA MET A 39 2.38 6.24 -6.87
C MET A 39 1.94 5.47 -8.12
N ALA A 40 0.91 5.95 -8.84
CA ALA A 40 0.45 5.31 -10.07
C ALA A 40 1.46 5.44 -11.24
N ILE A 41 2.25 6.51 -11.29
CA ILE A 41 3.33 6.73 -12.26
C ILE A 41 4.48 5.78 -11.96
N ASN A 42 4.85 5.59 -10.70
CA ASN A 42 5.84 4.56 -10.33
C ASN A 42 5.37 3.16 -10.73
N ALA A 43 4.08 2.85 -10.58
CA ALA A 43 3.51 1.60 -11.06
C ALA A 43 3.48 1.50 -12.61
N ARG A 44 3.21 2.61 -13.32
CA ARG A 44 3.23 2.66 -14.80
C ARG A 44 4.63 2.64 -15.42
N ASN A 45 5.63 3.14 -14.70
CA ASN A 45 7.03 3.14 -15.13
C ASN A 45 7.78 1.88 -14.71
N ALA A 46 7.13 0.95 -14.01
CA ALA A 46 7.72 -0.31 -13.65
C ALA A 46 8.01 -1.12 -14.92
N VAL A 47 9.26 -1.57 -15.05
CA VAL A 47 9.73 -2.33 -16.21
C VAL A 47 8.99 -3.66 -16.25
N PRO A 48 8.42 -4.07 -17.40
CA PRO A 48 7.76 -5.37 -17.51
C PRO A 48 8.71 -6.51 -17.16
N LYS A 49 8.21 -7.51 -16.43
CA LYS A 49 9.01 -8.64 -15.93
C LYS A 49 8.62 -9.92 -16.63
N ILE A 50 9.62 -10.60 -17.18
CA ILE A 50 9.45 -11.92 -17.81
C ILE A 50 9.50 -12.98 -16.72
N ILE A 51 8.58 -13.94 -16.79
CA ILE A 51 8.54 -15.07 -15.86
C ILE A 51 8.79 -16.38 -16.59
N ASP A 52 9.61 -17.23 -15.98
CA ASP A 52 9.86 -18.58 -16.49
C ASP A 52 8.68 -19.51 -16.20
N THR A 53 8.46 -20.44 -17.14
CA THR A 53 7.49 -21.53 -17.05
C THR A 53 7.61 -22.34 -15.75
N SER A 54 8.83 -22.55 -15.26
CA SER A 54 9.08 -23.27 -14.00
C SER A 54 8.42 -22.58 -12.80
N ALA A 55 8.50 -21.25 -12.74
CA ALA A 55 7.91 -20.44 -11.67
C ALA A 55 6.38 -20.42 -11.74
N ILE A 56 5.81 -20.51 -12.94
CA ILE A 56 4.36 -20.64 -13.16
C ILE A 56 3.87 -21.99 -12.65
N ILE A 57 4.54 -23.08 -13.04
CA ILE A 57 4.16 -24.45 -12.64
C ILE A 57 4.27 -24.63 -11.12
N ASP A 58 5.29 -24.04 -10.50
CA ASP A 58 5.49 -24.09 -9.06
C ASP A 58 4.41 -23.33 -8.27
N GLY A 59 3.79 -22.30 -8.86
CA GLY A 59 2.62 -21.61 -8.32
C GLY A 59 2.90 -20.68 -7.14
N ARG A 60 4.10 -20.68 -6.53
CA ARG A 60 4.47 -19.71 -5.48
C ARG A 60 4.51 -18.28 -5.99
N ILE A 61 4.70 -18.09 -7.30
CA ILE A 61 4.76 -16.77 -7.92
C ILE A 61 3.50 -15.95 -7.68
N LEU A 62 2.32 -16.59 -7.66
CA LEU A 62 1.05 -15.92 -7.40
C LEU A 62 1.03 -15.28 -6.00
N LYS A 63 1.51 -15.98 -4.98
CA LYS A 63 1.58 -15.45 -3.61
C LYS A 63 2.55 -14.27 -3.48
N ILE A 64 3.64 -14.30 -4.25
CA ILE A 64 4.64 -13.21 -4.29
C ILE A 64 4.01 -11.96 -4.93
N MET A 65 3.23 -12.14 -5.99
CA MET A 65 2.49 -11.05 -6.64
C MET A 65 1.42 -10.45 -5.70
N GLU A 66 0.60 -11.29 -5.06
CA GLU A 66 -0.44 -10.84 -4.12
C GLU A 66 0.13 -10.09 -2.92
N ALA A 67 1.32 -10.50 -2.45
CA ALA A 67 2.04 -9.83 -1.39
C ALA A 67 2.73 -8.51 -1.84
N GLY A 68 2.66 -8.16 -3.12
CA GLY A 68 3.18 -6.89 -3.66
C GLY A 68 4.70 -6.83 -3.80
N PHE A 69 5.38 -7.99 -3.84
CA PHE A 69 6.85 -8.05 -4.01
C PHE A 69 7.30 -7.88 -5.47
N ILE A 70 6.36 -7.93 -6.42
CA ILE A 70 6.63 -7.73 -7.84
C ILE A 70 5.83 -6.51 -8.32
N ASP A 71 6.55 -5.54 -8.86
CA ASP A 71 6.03 -4.38 -9.57
C ASP A 71 6.07 -4.62 -11.10
N GLY A 72 5.25 -3.87 -11.83
CA GLY A 72 5.20 -3.92 -13.28
C GLY A 72 4.35 -5.05 -13.86
N GLU A 73 4.06 -4.94 -15.16
CA GLU A 73 3.32 -5.96 -15.91
C GLU A 73 4.18 -7.21 -16.10
N ILE A 74 3.57 -8.38 -15.98
CA ILE A 74 4.24 -9.66 -16.26
C ILE A 74 3.98 -10.02 -17.71
N LEU A 75 5.07 -10.29 -18.45
CA LEU A 75 5.05 -10.72 -19.85
C LEU A 75 5.15 -12.24 -19.96
#